data_AF-A0A5J5V846-F1
#
_entry.id   AF-A0A5J5V846-F1
#
_cell.length_a   1.000
_cell.length_b   1.000
_cell.length_c   1.000
_cell.angle_alpha   90.00
_cell.angle_beta   90.00
_cell.angle_gamma   90.00
#
_symmetry.space_group_name_H-M   'P 1'
#
loop_
_entity.id
_entity.type
_entity.pdbx_description
1 polymer ?
#
loop_
_entity_poly.entity_id
_entity_poly.type
_entity_poly.pdbx_seq_one_letter_code
_entity_poly.pdbx_strand_id
1 'polypeptide(L)'
;MESGAKEDGKCVNFRYYGGWATPNIYFLGFAGFVKFGNIRIGGLSGIYNAHNYCLGDHERSPYNENTIRSVYHVREYDAYKLMHLEELIDIFLSHDWPFGIADYANCNNLFATKKHFKDEIQQGTLGCKPAAQLLEKLKPSYCFSAQLHCKFTAVVEHEEGGRVTKFLTLDNCLPGHKFLQVSIIRPYEVQYHEDWLAITQKSNRRSFDLPTRTQLDMQDCRQWVKSRMEDRGAKPCEFSQTAPPHKPSDSVSNATFS
;
A
#
# COMPACT_ATOMS: atom_id res chain seq x y z
N MET A 1 -0.58 -15.52 3.26
CA MET A 1 -1.28 -15.41 4.55
C MET A 1 -2.76 -15.35 4.26
N GLU A 2 -3.38 -16.52 4.12
CA GLU A 2 -4.83 -16.62 4.05
C GLU A 2 -5.33 -16.86 5.47
N SER A 3 -6.08 -15.92 6.02
CA SER A 3 -6.87 -16.16 7.23
C SER A 3 -8.29 -16.51 6.79
N GLY A 4 -8.64 -17.78 6.95
CA GLY A 4 -9.99 -18.30 6.75
C GLY A 4 -11.02 -17.53 7.55
N ALA A 5 -12.20 -17.39 6.96
CA ALA A 5 -13.37 -16.82 7.59
C ALA A 5 -13.75 -17.61 8.84
N LYS A 6 -13.76 -16.95 10.00
CA LYS A 6 -14.75 -17.26 11.03
C LYS A 6 -15.54 -16.00 11.33
N GLU A 7 -16.85 -16.20 11.27
CA GLU A 7 -17.93 -15.26 11.52
C GLU A 7 -17.69 -14.53 12.83
N ASP A 8 -17.44 -13.23 12.76
CA ASP A 8 -17.52 -12.28 13.89
C ASP A 8 -17.12 -10.85 13.43
N GLY A 9 -17.35 -10.44 12.17
CA GLY A 9 -17.06 -9.08 11.69
C GLY A 9 -15.58 -8.59 11.81
N LYS A 10 -14.66 -9.38 12.37
CA LYS A 10 -13.28 -8.99 12.71
C LYS A 10 -12.31 -9.16 11.54
N CYS A 11 -12.50 -10.16 10.68
CA CYS A 11 -11.62 -10.39 9.52
C CYS A 11 -11.87 -9.45 8.33
N VAL A 12 -13.02 -8.77 8.27
CA VAL A 12 -13.33 -7.87 7.14
C VAL A 12 -12.58 -6.53 7.25
N ASN A 13 -12.15 -6.13 8.46
CA ASN A 13 -11.55 -4.82 8.72
C ASN A 13 -10.01 -4.77 8.70
N PHE A 14 -9.32 -5.90 8.92
CA PHE A 14 -7.85 -5.93 8.95
C PHE A 14 -7.21 -5.50 7.61
N ARG A 15 -7.83 -5.92 6.50
CA ARG A 15 -7.35 -5.60 5.14
C ARG A 15 -7.33 -4.10 4.87
N TYR A 16 -8.31 -3.40 5.42
CA TYR A 16 -8.58 -2.02 5.08
C TYR A 16 -7.85 -1.02 5.99
N TYR A 17 -7.75 -1.32 7.29
CA TYR A 17 -7.14 -0.43 8.28
C TYR A 17 -5.69 -0.80 8.62
N GLY A 18 -5.23 -1.99 8.21
CA GLY A 18 -3.94 -2.52 8.61
C GLY A 18 -3.91 -2.97 10.07
N GLY A 19 -2.74 -3.45 10.50
CA GLY A 19 -2.49 -3.95 11.85
C GLY A 19 -1.37 -4.99 11.88
N TRP A 20 -1.09 -5.51 13.07
CA TRP A 20 -0.11 -6.60 13.23
C TRP A 20 -0.64 -7.90 12.60
N ALA A 21 0.05 -8.40 11.58
CA ALA A 21 -0.24 -9.69 10.96
C ALA A 21 0.31 -10.86 11.81
N THR A 22 1.42 -10.61 12.50
CA THR A 22 2.10 -11.50 13.45
C THR A 22 3.07 -10.63 14.28
N PRO A 23 3.64 -11.09 15.41
CA PRO A 23 4.62 -10.29 16.13
C PRO A 23 5.74 -9.79 15.22
N ASN A 24 6.05 -8.49 15.31
CA ASN A 24 7.05 -7.78 14.50
C ASN A 24 6.74 -7.64 12.99
N ILE A 25 5.55 -8.02 12.53
CA ILE A 25 5.11 -7.78 11.13
C ILE A 25 3.83 -6.96 11.13
N TYR A 26 3.96 -5.70 10.74
CA TYR A 26 2.84 -4.77 10.62
C TYR A 26 2.41 -4.64 9.16
N PHE A 27 1.15 -4.91 8.87
CA PHE A 27 0.54 -4.70 7.57
C PHE A 27 -0.09 -3.30 7.52
N LEU A 28 0.26 -2.48 6.52
CA LEU A 28 -0.26 -1.11 6.39
C LEU A 28 -1.75 -1.04 6.00
N GLY A 29 -2.32 -2.13 5.46
CA GLY A 29 -3.63 -2.12 4.83
C GLY A 29 -3.53 -1.97 3.31
N PHE A 30 -4.67 -1.87 2.62
CA PHE A 30 -4.71 -1.54 1.19
C PHE A 30 -4.20 -0.14 0.89
N ALA A 31 -4.43 0.79 1.81
CA ALA A 31 -3.68 2.03 1.92
C ALA A 31 -3.42 2.31 3.40
N GLY A 32 -2.28 2.95 3.70
CA GLY A 32 -1.90 3.24 5.09
C GLY A 32 -0.89 4.36 5.21
N PHE A 33 -0.92 5.06 6.36
CA PHE A 33 0.10 6.03 6.74
C PHE A 33 0.37 5.96 8.24
N VAL A 34 1.63 5.67 8.60
CA VAL A 34 2.06 5.45 9.98
C VAL A 34 3.39 6.16 10.26
N LYS A 35 3.70 6.37 11.54
CA LYS A 35 5.03 6.74 12.00
C LYS A 35 5.77 5.49 12.44
N PHE A 36 7.02 5.32 12.02
CA PHE A 36 7.92 4.30 12.55
C PHE A 36 9.19 4.96 13.06
N GLY A 37 9.39 4.95 14.38
CA GLY A 37 10.42 5.75 15.01
C GLY A 37 10.24 7.23 14.68
N ASN A 38 11.21 7.80 13.97
CA ASN A 38 11.21 9.21 13.56
C ASN A 38 10.84 9.44 12.08
N ILE A 39 10.39 8.42 11.35
CA ILE A 39 9.99 8.56 9.94
C ILE A 39 8.52 8.28 9.71
N ARG A 40 7.99 8.87 8.64
CA ARG A 40 6.61 8.71 8.17
C ARG A 40 6.58 7.81 6.94
N ILE A 41 5.84 6.72 7.04
CA ILE A 41 5.73 5.69 6.01
C ILE A 41 4.30 5.66 5.49
N GLY A 42 4.12 5.97 4.21
CA GLY A 42 2.87 5.79 3.48
C GLY A 42 2.95 4.57 2.57
N GLY A 43 1.81 3.97 2.24
CA GLY A 43 1.80 2.91 1.24
C GLY A 43 0.45 2.66 0.58
N LEU A 44 0.52 2.18 -0.66
CA LEU A 44 -0.59 1.71 -1.48
C LEU A 44 -0.31 0.26 -1.91
N SER A 45 -1.10 -0.67 -1.38
CA SER A 45 -0.98 -2.09 -1.74
C SER A 45 -1.76 -2.40 -3.02
N GLY A 46 -1.29 -3.41 -3.73
CA GLY A 46 -2.05 -4.02 -4.83
C GLY A 46 -1.55 -3.68 -6.24
N ILE A 47 -2.18 -4.33 -7.21
CA ILE A 47 -1.85 -4.24 -8.64
C ILE A 47 -2.89 -3.36 -9.34
N TYR A 48 -2.46 -2.46 -10.20
CA TYR A 48 -3.39 -1.58 -10.91
C TYR A 48 -4.14 -2.34 -12.01
N ASN A 49 -5.47 -2.27 -11.97
CA ASN A 49 -6.33 -2.75 -13.05
C ASN A 49 -7.42 -1.71 -13.33
N ALA A 50 -7.38 -1.13 -14.54
CA ALA A 50 -8.29 -0.05 -14.91
C ALA A 50 -9.78 -0.42 -14.80
N HIS A 51 -10.14 -1.68 -15.07
CA HIS A 51 -11.54 -2.14 -15.00
C HIS A 51 -12.07 -2.19 -13.57
N ASN A 52 -11.19 -2.47 -12.60
CA ASN A 52 -11.57 -2.62 -11.19
C ASN A 52 -11.27 -1.37 -10.35
N TYR A 53 -10.57 -0.39 -10.89
CA TYR A 53 -10.10 0.77 -10.14
C TYR A 53 -11.25 1.62 -9.58
N CYS A 54 -12.24 1.94 -10.42
CA CYS A 54 -13.40 2.74 -10.02
C CYS A 54 -14.52 1.91 -9.36
N LEU A 55 -14.30 0.61 -9.15
CA LEU A 55 -15.27 -0.24 -8.47
C LEU A 55 -15.06 -0.15 -6.95
N GLY A 56 -16.12 -0.41 -6.18
CA GLY A 56 -16.00 -0.64 -4.75
C GLY A 56 -15.48 -2.04 -4.43
N ASP A 57 -15.03 -2.24 -3.20
CA ASP A 57 -14.68 -3.56 -2.68
C ASP A 57 -15.94 -4.41 -2.49
N HIS A 58 -16.08 -5.42 -3.34
CA HIS A 58 -17.20 -6.34 -3.34
C HIS A 58 -16.76 -7.79 -3.10
N GLU A 59 -15.44 -8.03 -3.08
CA GLU A 59 -14.83 -9.33 -2.87
C GLU A 59 -15.04 -9.81 -1.42
N ARG A 60 -15.83 -10.85 -1.27
CA ARG A 60 -16.14 -11.47 0.01
C ARG A 60 -15.71 -12.93 0.00
N SER A 61 -15.23 -13.40 1.15
CA SER A 61 -15.00 -14.83 1.36
C SER A 61 -16.35 -15.56 1.39
N PRO A 62 -16.46 -16.77 0.82
CA PRO A 62 -15.41 -17.50 0.08
C PRO A 62 -15.14 -16.90 -1.31
N TYR A 63 -13.86 -16.82 -1.69
CA TYR A 63 -13.47 -16.30 -3.00
C TYR A 63 -13.69 -17.34 -4.11
N ASN A 64 -14.19 -16.88 -5.24
CA ASN A 64 -14.11 -17.57 -6.53
C ASN A 64 -12.89 -17.11 -7.35
N GLU A 65 -12.64 -17.75 -8.50
CA GLU A 65 -11.51 -17.46 -9.40
C GLU A 65 -11.40 -16.00 -9.83
N ASN A 66 -12.52 -15.28 -9.95
CA ASN A 66 -12.52 -13.87 -10.32
C ASN A 66 -12.17 -13.00 -9.11
N THR A 67 -12.85 -13.22 -7.99
CA THR A 67 -12.67 -12.43 -6.76
C THR A 67 -11.29 -12.62 -6.14
N ILE A 68 -10.66 -13.79 -6.27
CA ILE A 68 -9.29 -14.00 -5.78
C ILE A 68 -8.26 -13.18 -6.56
N ARG A 69 -8.53 -12.90 -7.85
CA ARG A 69 -7.70 -12.03 -8.68
C ARG A 69 -7.98 -10.56 -8.40
N SER A 70 -9.25 -10.21 -8.16
CA SER A 70 -9.63 -8.81 -8.00
C SER A 70 -9.41 -8.25 -6.59
N VAL A 71 -9.31 -9.11 -5.56
CA VAL A 71 -9.15 -8.71 -4.15
C VAL A 71 -7.92 -7.87 -3.84
N TYR A 72 -6.87 -7.98 -4.66
CA TYR A 72 -5.63 -7.20 -4.51
C TYR A 72 -5.50 -6.10 -5.56
N HIS A 73 -6.52 -5.84 -6.37
CA HIS A 73 -6.47 -4.73 -7.31
C HIS A 73 -6.64 -3.39 -6.59
N VAL A 74 -5.80 -2.42 -6.90
CA VAL A 74 -5.89 -1.05 -6.39
C VAL A 74 -7.30 -0.47 -6.62
N ARG A 75 -7.85 0.18 -5.60
CA ARG A 75 -9.15 0.88 -5.65
C ARG A 75 -8.94 2.39 -5.63
N GLU A 76 -9.81 3.12 -6.31
CA GLU A 76 -9.79 4.60 -6.33
C GLU A 76 -9.91 5.16 -4.92
N TYR A 77 -10.76 4.55 -4.10
CA TYR A 77 -10.95 4.93 -2.71
C TYR A 77 -9.65 4.92 -1.89
N ASP A 78 -8.78 3.92 -2.09
CA ASP A 78 -7.52 3.80 -1.35
C ASP A 78 -6.50 4.87 -1.75
N ALA A 79 -6.37 5.13 -3.05
CA ALA A 79 -5.57 6.23 -3.56
C ALA A 79 -6.13 7.60 -3.10
N TYR A 80 -7.46 7.74 -3.09
CA TYR A 80 -8.16 8.95 -2.67
C TYR A 80 -7.88 9.30 -1.20
N LYS A 81 -7.87 8.32 -0.27
CA LYS A 81 -7.46 8.58 1.12
C LYS A 81 -6.05 9.19 1.19
N LEU A 82 -5.08 8.59 0.50
CA LEU A 82 -3.71 9.09 0.48
C LEU A 82 -3.58 10.45 -0.22
N MET A 83 -4.46 10.75 -1.18
CA MET A 83 -4.60 12.10 -1.78
C MET A 83 -5.04 13.18 -0.80
N HIS A 84 -5.47 12.86 0.42
CA HIS A 84 -5.80 13.87 1.44
C HIS A 84 -4.70 14.12 2.48
N LEU A 85 -3.56 13.41 2.38
CA LEU A 85 -2.43 13.66 3.26
C LEU A 85 -1.79 15.03 2.97
N GLU A 86 -1.72 15.90 3.97
CA GLU A 86 -1.06 17.21 3.86
C GLU A 86 0.39 17.16 4.38
N GLU A 87 0.67 16.25 5.31
CA GLU A 87 2.01 16.05 5.85
C GLU A 87 3.00 15.46 4.84
N LEU A 88 4.26 15.86 4.98
CA LEU A 88 5.37 15.29 4.22
C LEU A 88 5.54 13.81 4.56
N ILE A 89 5.82 13.01 3.53
CA ILE A 89 6.14 11.59 3.69
C ILE A 89 7.65 11.39 3.49
N ASP A 90 8.24 10.51 4.30
CA ASP A 90 9.65 10.17 4.19
C ASP A 90 9.83 8.96 3.26
N ILE A 91 9.01 7.93 3.44
CA ILE A 91 9.01 6.71 2.62
C ILE A 91 7.60 6.43 2.09
N PHE A 92 7.49 6.22 0.78
CA PHE A 92 6.28 5.71 0.15
C PHE A 92 6.51 4.30 -0.40
N LEU A 93 5.56 3.41 -0.14
CA LEU A 93 5.59 2.02 -0.60
C LEU A 93 4.45 1.80 -1.61
N SER A 94 4.77 1.29 -2.78
CA SER A 94 3.75 0.78 -3.71
C SER A 94 4.12 -0.63 -4.15
N HIS A 95 3.14 -1.47 -4.45
CA HIS A 95 3.48 -2.78 -5.01
C HIS A 95 3.91 -2.65 -6.48
N ASP A 96 3.02 -2.11 -7.31
CA ASP A 96 3.33 -1.75 -8.69
C ASP A 96 4.15 -0.48 -8.78
N TRP A 97 4.94 -0.37 -9.86
CA TRP A 97 5.74 0.82 -10.14
C TRP A 97 4.82 2.00 -10.46
N PRO A 98 5.15 3.23 -10.01
CA PRO A 98 4.50 4.43 -10.50
C PRO A 98 4.59 4.49 -12.03
N PHE A 99 3.46 4.75 -12.68
CA PHE A 99 3.43 4.96 -14.13
C PHE A 99 4.43 6.06 -14.54
N GLY A 100 5.20 5.82 -15.62
CA GLY A 100 6.20 6.78 -16.12
C GLY A 100 7.52 6.85 -15.34
N ILE A 101 7.70 6.05 -14.27
CA ILE A 101 8.94 6.10 -13.48
C ILE A 101 10.20 5.75 -14.28
N ALA A 102 10.03 5.02 -15.38
CA ALA A 102 11.12 4.65 -16.29
C ALA A 102 11.78 5.87 -16.95
N ASP A 103 11.03 6.96 -17.16
CA ASP A 103 11.51 8.17 -17.82
C ASP A 103 12.54 8.94 -16.97
N TYR A 104 12.63 8.61 -15.68
CA TYR A 104 13.54 9.21 -14.70
C TYR A 104 14.84 8.41 -14.50
N ALA A 105 15.15 7.46 -15.38
CA ALA A 105 16.38 6.67 -15.31
C ALA A 105 16.94 6.26 -16.67
N ASN A 106 18.20 5.84 -16.66
CA ASN A 106 18.79 5.17 -17.82
C ASN A 106 18.27 3.73 -17.94
N CYS A 107 17.31 3.53 -18.85
CA CYS A 107 16.64 2.25 -19.06
C CYS A 107 17.44 1.25 -19.93
N ASN A 108 18.66 1.56 -20.38
CA ASN A 108 19.44 0.66 -21.25
C ASN A 108 19.63 -0.73 -20.62
N ASN A 109 19.97 -0.77 -19.33
CA ASN A 109 20.14 -2.03 -18.59
C ASN A 109 18.81 -2.77 -18.36
N LEU A 110 17.72 -2.01 -18.16
CA LEU A 110 16.39 -2.56 -18.00
C LEU A 110 15.94 -3.27 -19.28
N PHE A 111 16.09 -2.61 -20.43
CA PHE A 111 15.72 -3.15 -21.74
C PHE A 111 16.61 -4.31 -22.20
N ALA A 112 17.89 -4.30 -21.83
CA ALA A 112 18.79 -5.43 -22.07
C ALA A 112 18.31 -6.70 -21.34
N THR A 113 17.78 -6.54 -20.12
CA THR A 113 17.36 -7.66 -19.27
C THR A 113 15.90 -8.07 -19.54
N LYS A 114 15.02 -7.11 -19.81
CA LYS A 114 13.57 -7.32 -19.99
C LYS A 114 13.07 -6.59 -21.23
N LYS A 115 13.22 -7.24 -22.39
CA LYS A 115 12.91 -6.65 -23.70
C LYS A 115 11.45 -6.20 -23.83
N HIS A 116 10.49 -6.96 -23.28
CA HIS A 116 9.05 -6.66 -23.34
C HIS A 116 8.67 -5.35 -22.63
N PHE A 117 9.46 -4.90 -21.64
CA PHE A 117 9.17 -3.64 -20.95
C PHE A 117 9.31 -2.43 -21.87
N LYS A 118 10.12 -2.53 -22.92
CA LYS A 118 10.23 -1.47 -23.91
C LYS A 118 8.88 -1.22 -24.58
N ASP A 119 8.19 -2.29 -24.97
CA ASP A 119 6.88 -2.19 -25.62
C ASP A 119 5.82 -1.71 -24.63
N GLU A 120 5.80 -2.22 -23.40
CA GLU A 120 4.84 -1.80 -22.37
C GLU A 120 5.00 -0.34 -21.94
N ILE A 121 6.24 0.17 -21.88
CA ILE A 121 6.52 1.58 -21.61
C ILE A 121 6.07 2.45 -22.79
N GLN A 122 6.40 2.04 -24.03
CA GLN A 122 5.98 2.78 -25.23
C GLN A 122 4.46 2.81 -25.41
N GLN A 123 3.76 1.74 -25.04
CA GLN A 123 2.30 1.66 -25.09
C GLN A 123 1.62 2.33 -23.88
N GLY A 124 2.39 2.76 -22.87
CA GLY A 124 1.85 3.35 -21.66
C GLY A 124 1.01 2.38 -20.82
N THR A 125 1.35 1.09 -20.84
CA THR A 125 0.67 0.04 -20.08
C THR A 125 1.45 -0.40 -18.83
N LEU A 126 2.74 -0.08 -18.75
CA LEU A 126 3.56 -0.40 -17.58
C LEU A 126 3.28 0.54 -16.39
N GLY A 127 2.89 -0.03 -15.26
CA GLY A 127 2.83 0.65 -13.97
C GLY A 127 1.43 1.11 -13.56
N CYS A 128 1.39 1.81 -12.43
CA CYS A 128 0.19 2.19 -11.70
C CYS A 128 0.00 3.71 -11.78
N LYS A 129 -1.05 4.14 -12.49
CA LYS A 129 -1.40 5.57 -12.65
C LYS A 129 -1.72 6.26 -11.31
N PRO A 130 -2.51 5.65 -10.39
CA PRO A 130 -2.72 6.22 -9.06
C PRO A 130 -1.42 6.38 -8.25
N ALA A 131 -0.49 5.42 -8.35
CA ALA A 131 0.81 5.53 -7.69
C ALA A 131 1.66 6.68 -8.24
N ALA A 132 1.57 6.98 -9.54
CA ALA A 132 2.24 8.16 -10.12
C ALA A 132 1.66 9.48 -9.59
N GLN A 133 0.33 9.58 -9.49
CA GLN A 133 -0.33 10.75 -8.89
C GLN A 133 0.06 10.92 -7.41
N LEU A 134 0.18 9.81 -6.68
CA LEU A 134 0.66 9.79 -5.30
C LEU A 134 2.11 10.25 -5.18
N LEU A 135 2.97 9.79 -6.08
CA LEU A 135 4.38 10.19 -6.10
C LEU A 135 4.53 11.70 -6.33
N GLU A 136 3.82 12.25 -7.32
CA GLU A 136 3.85 13.67 -7.67
C GLU A 136 3.29 14.57 -6.54
N LYS A 137 2.19 14.14 -5.90
CA LYS A 137 1.58 14.89 -4.80
C LYS A 137 2.42 14.84 -3.53
N LEU A 138 2.81 13.63 -3.10
CA LEU A 138 3.37 13.40 -1.76
C LEU A 138 4.88 13.66 -1.70
N LYS A 139 5.54 13.62 -2.86
CA LYS A 139 6.97 13.93 -3.05
C LYS A 139 7.88 13.28 -1.99
N PRO A 140 7.75 11.96 -1.73
CA PRO A 140 8.45 11.31 -0.63
C PRO A 140 9.96 11.33 -0.85
N SER A 141 10.77 11.27 0.21
CA SER A 141 12.24 11.22 0.05
C SER A 141 12.68 9.91 -0.62
N TYR A 142 11.98 8.82 -0.31
CA TYR A 142 12.18 7.50 -0.91
C TYR A 142 10.85 6.90 -1.36
N CYS A 143 10.86 6.26 -2.54
CA CYS A 143 9.74 5.46 -3.02
C CYS A 143 10.23 4.05 -3.36
N PHE A 144 9.60 3.03 -2.79
CA PHE A 144 9.96 1.64 -3.04
C PHE A 144 8.82 0.91 -3.73
N SER A 145 9.17 0.17 -4.79
CA SER A 145 8.22 -0.72 -5.48
C SER A 145 8.75 -2.12 -5.69
N ALA A 146 7.83 -3.05 -5.95
CA ALA A 146 8.10 -4.47 -6.18
C ALA A 146 7.57 -4.89 -7.57
N GLN A 147 6.99 -6.08 -7.64
CA GLN A 147 6.30 -6.71 -8.78
C GLN A 147 7.14 -7.06 -10.00
N LEU A 148 7.98 -6.14 -10.49
CA LEU A 148 8.68 -6.35 -11.75
C LEU A 148 9.96 -7.18 -11.63
N HIS A 149 10.26 -7.77 -10.48
CA HIS A 149 11.37 -8.72 -10.27
C HIS A 149 12.67 -8.30 -10.96
N CYS A 150 13.08 -7.05 -10.76
CA CYS A 150 14.33 -6.51 -11.23
C CYS A 150 14.76 -5.36 -10.34
N LYS A 151 16.08 -5.23 -10.15
CA LYS A 151 16.64 -4.03 -9.54
C LYS A 151 16.58 -2.87 -10.53
N PHE A 152 15.90 -1.81 -10.14
CA PHE A 152 15.83 -0.57 -10.89
C PHE A 152 15.88 0.62 -9.95
N THR A 153 16.48 1.70 -10.41
CA THR A 153 16.64 2.93 -9.64
C THR A 153 16.36 4.12 -10.54
N ALA A 154 15.58 5.07 -10.03
CA ALA A 154 15.30 6.33 -10.70
C ALA A 154 15.41 7.49 -9.72
N VAL A 155 15.63 8.69 -10.25
CA VAL A 155 15.69 9.92 -9.46
C VAL A 155 14.64 10.88 -10.01
N VAL A 156 13.63 11.17 -9.21
CA VAL A 156 12.51 12.05 -9.59
C VAL A 156 12.73 13.41 -8.97
N GLU A 157 13.03 14.40 -9.81
CA GLU A 157 13.07 15.80 -9.44
C GLU A 157 11.67 16.39 -9.63
N HIS A 158 11.01 16.77 -8.54
CA HIS A 158 9.61 17.23 -8.60
C HIS A 158 9.46 18.67 -9.06
N GLU A 159 10.46 19.49 -8.79
CA GLU A 159 10.50 20.93 -9.07
C GLU A 159 11.97 21.36 -9.11
N GLU A 160 12.29 22.40 -9.89
CA GLU A 160 13.66 22.90 -10.03
C GLU A 160 14.19 23.38 -8.68
N GLY A 161 15.26 22.73 -8.18
CA GLY A 161 15.80 22.98 -6.84
C GLY A 161 14.94 22.48 -5.67
N GLY A 162 13.88 21.72 -5.95
CA GLY A 162 12.94 21.22 -4.96
C GLY A 162 13.30 19.85 -4.37
N ARG A 163 12.29 19.15 -3.83
CA ARG A 163 12.47 17.79 -3.28
C ARG A 163 12.78 16.81 -4.40
N VAL A 164 13.62 15.84 -4.05
CA VAL A 164 14.01 14.73 -4.93
C VAL A 164 13.55 13.42 -4.30
N THR A 165 12.84 12.58 -5.06
CA THR A 165 12.53 11.21 -4.65
C THR A 165 13.55 10.24 -5.22
N LYS A 166 14.13 9.41 -4.35
CA LYS A 166 14.93 8.25 -4.75
C LYS A 166 14.00 7.05 -4.90
N PHE A 167 13.82 6.61 -6.13
CA PHE A 167 13.03 5.41 -6.44
C PHE A 167 13.94 4.18 -6.47
N LEU A 168 13.52 3.10 -5.82
CA LEU A 168 14.24 1.83 -5.83
C LEU A 168 13.26 0.65 -5.90
N THR A 169 13.63 -0.33 -6.71
CA THR A 169 12.98 -1.64 -6.72
C THR A 169 14.00 -2.72 -6.48
N LEU A 170 13.56 -3.79 -5.82
CA LEU A 170 14.40 -4.94 -5.50
C LEU A 170 13.97 -6.14 -6.33
N ASP A 171 14.94 -7.01 -6.58
CA ASP A 171 14.72 -8.25 -7.30
C ASP A 171 14.11 -9.33 -6.38
N ASN A 172 13.74 -10.48 -6.95
CA ASN A 172 13.24 -11.62 -6.19
C ASN A 172 14.29 -12.18 -5.24
N CYS A 173 13.80 -12.73 -4.11
CA CYS A 173 14.59 -13.44 -3.11
C CYS A 173 15.12 -14.80 -3.61
N LEU A 174 15.81 -14.79 -4.75
CA LEU A 174 16.48 -15.94 -5.35
C LEU A 174 17.99 -15.85 -5.15
N PRO A 175 18.71 -16.99 -5.08
CA PRO A 175 20.16 -16.99 -4.98
C PRO A 175 20.82 -16.15 -6.08
N GLY A 176 21.75 -15.26 -5.69
CA GLY A 176 22.50 -14.40 -6.63
C GLY A 176 21.80 -13.10 -7.04
N HIS A 177 20.53 -12.89 -6.67
CA HIS A 177 19.78 -11.68 -6.99
C HIS A 177 19.99 -10.58 -5.94
N LYS A 178 19.88 -9.30 -6.35
CA LYS A 178 19.97 -8.15 -5.44
C LYS A 178 18.58 -7.85 -4.88
N PHE A 179 18.21 -8.56 -3.81
CA PHE A 179 16.84 -8.57 -3.27
C PHE A 179 16.68 -7.89 -1.91
N LEU A 180 17.77 -7.52 -1.22
CA LEU A 180 17.71 -6.96 0.14
C LEU A 180 18.57 -5.71 0.26
N GLN A 181 17.97 -4.66 0.81
CA GLN A 181 18.66 -3.47 1.30
C GLN A 181 18.21 -3.21 2.74
N VAL A 182 19.17 -3.06 3.65
CA VAL A 182 18.90 -2.88 5.08
C VAL A 182 19.13 -1.42 5.45
N SER A 183 18.12 -0.81 6.08
CA SER A 183 18.22 0.50 6.70
C SER A 183 17.80 0.38 8.16
N ILE A 184 18.54 1.00 9.07
CA ILE A 184 18.27 0.92 10.51
C ILE A 184 17.63 2.23 10.95
N ILE A 185 16.38 2.16 11.40
CA ILE A 185 15.60 3.28 11.92
C ILE A 185 15.30 3.02 13.39
N ARG A 186 15.48 4.04 14.24
CA ARG A 186 15.20 3.97 15.68
C ARG A 186 14.34 5.16 16.12
N PRO A 187 13.51 5.03 17.17
CA PRO A 187 13.21 3.78 17.89
C PRO A 187 12.36 2.81 17.06
N TYR A 188 12.34 1.52 17.44
CA TYR A 188 11.59 0.48 16.73
C TYR A 188 10.11 0.45 17.17
N GLU A 189 9.41 1.57 16.98
CA GLU A 189 8.02 1.71 17.40
C GLU A 189 7.15 2.17 16.24
N VAL A 190 6.05 1.45 15.99
CA VAL A 190 4.98 1.88 15.09
C VAL A 190 3.99 2.73 15.88
N GLN A 191 3.58 3.86 15.32
CA GLN A 191 2.55 4.75 15.86
C GLN A 191 1.57 5.15 14.75
N TYR A 192 0.29 5.26 15.12
CA TYR A 192 -0.70 5.85 14.23
C TYR A 192 -0.40 7.31 13.97
N HIS A 193 -0.70 7.75 12.75
CA HIS A 193 -0.63 9.15 12.38
C HIS A 193 -2.00 9.82 12.56
N GLU A 194 -2.04 10.99 13.19
CA GLU A 194 -3.28 11.76 13.45
C GLU A 194 -4.06 12.02 12.15
N ASP A 195 -3.40 12.60 11.14
CA ASP A 195 -4.02 12.83 9.81
C ASP A 195 -4.58 11.57 9.18
N TRP A 196 -3.86 10.44 9.27
CA TRP A 196 -4.34 9.19 8.68
C TRP A 196 -5.60 8.70 9.37
N LEU A 197 -5.64 8.77 10.71
CA LEU A 197 -6.83 8.40 11.47
C LEU A 197 -8.00 9.33 11.14
N ALA A 198 -7.76 10.63 10.98
CA ALA A 198 -8.80 11.58 10.61
C ALA A 198 -9.37 11.29 9.22
N ILE A 199 -8.50 11.11 8.22
CA ILE A 199 -8.89 10.74 6.84
C ILE A 199 -9.69 9.46 6.86
N THR A 200 -9.15 8.43 7.50
CA THR A 200 -9.78 7.13 7.63
C THR A 200 -11.16 7.23 8.29
N GLN A 201 -11.29 7.99 9.38
CA GLN A 201 -12.55 8.18 10.09
C GLN A 201 -13.61 8.89 9.24
N LYS A 202 -13.22 9.95 8.52
CA LYS A 202 -14.12 10.67 7.60
C LYS A 202 -14.57 9.79 6.44
N SER A 203 -13.63 9.04 5.86
CA SER A 203 -13.87 8.24 4.68
C SER A 203 -14.54 6.89 4.99
N ASN A 204 -14.65 6.48 6.27
CA ASN A 204 -15.31 5.24 6.71
C ASN A 204 -16.86 5.29 6.65
N ARG A 205 -17.46 6.41 6.21
CA ARG A 205 -18.92 6.48 6.02
C ARG A 205 -19.34 5.62 4.83
N ARG A 206 -19.57 4.32 5.09
CA ARG A 206 -20.37 3.23 4.46
C ARG A 206 -20.99 3.35 3.05
N SER A 207 -20.65 4.34 2.26
CA SER A 207 -21.02 4.43 0.87
C SER A 207 -19.92 3.73 0.09
N PHE A 208 -20.22 2.52 -0.39
CA PHE A 208 -19.50 1.93 -1.51
C PHE A 208 -19.61 2.81 -2.77
N ASP A 209 -20.47 3.83 -2.74
CA ASP A 209 -20.48 4.95 -3.66
C ASP A 209 -19.34 5.92 -3.32
N LEU A 210 -18.43 6.09 -4.27
CA LEU A 210 -17.37 7.09 -4.21
C LEU A 210 -17.97 8.45 -3.81
N PRO A 211 -17.49 9.10 -2.73
CA PRO A 211 -17.92 10.44 -2.43
C PRO A 211 -17.61 11.31 -3.65
N THR A 212 -18.64 11.98 -4.17
CA THR A 212 -18.51 13.03 -5.18
C THR A 212 -17.36 13.94 -4.73
N ARG A 213 -16.42 14.28 -5.62
CA ARG A 213 -15.15 15.05 -5.43
C ARG A 213 -15.33 16.40 -4.69
N THR A 214 -15.89 16.37 -3.51
CA THR A 214 -16.15 17.49 -2.64
C THR A 214 -14.97 17.57 -1.69
N GLN A 215 -14.47 18.78 -1.50
CA GLN A 215 -13.41 19.06 -0.55
C GLN A 215 -13.88 18.59 0.82
N LEU A 216 -13.22 17.57 1.38
CA LEU A 216 -13.57 17.05 2.69
C LEU A 216 -13.17 18.10 3.73
N ASP A 217 -14.14 18.71 4.39
CA ASP A 217 -13.84 19.43 5.63
C ASP A 217 -13.42 18.41 6.70
N MET A 218 -12.13 18.47 7.04
CA MET A 218 -11.44 17.56 7.95
C MET A 218 -11.31 18.12 9.36
N GLN A 219 -11.69 19.38 9.61
CA GLN A 219 -11.34 20.08 10.84
C GLN A 219 -11.93 19.41 12.08
N ASP A 220 -13.24 19.10 12.04
CA ASP A 220 -13.92 18.39 13.13
C ASP A 220 -13.33 16.99 13.37
N CYS A 221 -12.96 16.29 12.29
CA CYS A 221 -12.37 14.95 12.36
C CYS A 221 -10.98 14.98 12.98
N ARG A 222 -10.14 15.95 12.59
CA ARG A 222 -8.80 16.16 13.17
C ARG A 222 -8.91 16.47 14.67
N GLN A 223 -9.79 17.39 15.06
CA GLN A 223 -10.01 17.72 16.48
C GLN A 223 -10.49 16.51 17.29
N TRP A 224 -11.43 15.73 16.75
CA TRP A 224 -11.91 14.52 17.41
C TRP A 224 -10.82 13.47 17.57
N VAL A 225 -10.03 13.21 16.52
CA VAL A 225 -8.93 12.24 16.56
C VAL A 225 -7.86 12.68 17.55
N LYS A 226 -7.50 13.96 17.55
CA LYS A 226 -6.53 14.53 18.48
C LYS A 226 -6.91 14.26 19.93
N SER A 227 -8.15 14.59 20.31
CA SER A 227 -8.67 14.33 21.65
C SER A 227 -8.64 12.84 22.02
N ARG A 228 -8.95 11.94 21.06
CA ARG A 228 -8.86 10.49 21.29
C ARG A 228 -7.43 9.97 21.40
N MET A 229 -6.48 10.57 20.67
CA MET A 229 -5.07 10.21 20.76
C MET A 229 -4.44 10.70 22.06
N GLU A 230 -4.89 11.83 22.62
CA GLU A 230 -4.46 12.31 23.95
C GLU A 230 -4.88 11.35 25.07
N ASP A 231 -6.07 10.74 24.97
CA ASP A 231 -6.60 9.77 25.95
C ASP A 231 -6.02 8.35 25.77
N ARG A 232 -6.08 7.79 24.54
CA ARG A 232 -5.68 6.41 24.24
C ARG A 232 -4.17 6.26 23.97
N GLY A 233 -3.52 7.31 23.48
CA GLY A 233 -2.19 7.23 22.88
C GLY A 233 -2.18 6.74 21.42
N ALA A 234 -1.03 6.93 20.77
CA ALA A 234 -0.83 6.65 19.34
C ALA A 234 -0.42 5.21 19.01
N LYS A 235 -0.13 4.37 20.01
CA LYS A 235 0.36 3.00 19.77
C LYS A 235 -0.75 2.12 19.17
N PRO A 236 -0.48 1.32 18.12
CA PRO A 236 -1.39 0.29 17.64
C PRO A 236 -1.77 -0.69 18.74
N CYS A 237 -2.95 -1.32 18.62
CA CYS A 237 -3.30 -2.42 19.51
C CYS A 237 -2.27 -3.55 19.37
N GLU A 238 -1.98 -4.27 20.45
CA GLU A 238 -1.09 -5.43 20.41
C GLU A 238 -1.63 -6.53 19.49
N PHE A 239 -0.71 -7.35 18.95
CA PHE A 239 -1.08 -8.51 18.17
C PHE A 239 -1.97 -9.46 18.98
N SER A 240 -3.06 -9.91 18.37
CA SER A 240 -3.92 -10.95 18.93
C SER A 240 -4.16 -12.02 17.87
N GLN A 241 -3.87 -13.26 18.22
CA GLN A 241 -4.00 -14.39 17.30
C GLN A 241 -5.47 -14.70 17.05
N THR A 242 -5.92 -14.55 15.80
CA THR A 242 -7.30 -14.79 15.39
C THR A 242 -7.53 -16.15 14.75
N ALA A 243 -6.46 -16.83 14.30
CA ALA A 243 -6.49 -18.15 13.69
C ALA A 243 -5.25 -18.97 14.06
N PRO A 244 -5.33 -20.32 14.13
CA PRO A 244 -4.15 -21.15 14.32
C PRO A 244 -3.16 -21.00 13.15
N PRO A 245 -1.84 -21.13 13.38
CA PRO A 245 -0.86 -21.11 12.30
C PRO A 245 -1.10 -22.31 11.38
N HIS A 246 -0.93 -22.10 10.08
CA HIS A 246 -0.97 -23.21 9.12
C HIS A 246 0.13 -24.23 9.46
N LYS A 247 -0.24 -25.50 9.62
CA LYS A 247 0.71 -26.60 9.78
C LYS A 247 0.86 -27.26 8.42
N PRO A 248 2.08 -27.35 7.85
CA PRO A 248 2.31 -28.00 6.56
C PRO A 248 1.89 -29.48 6.53
N SER A 249 1.78 -30.11 7.71
CA SER A 249 1.31 -31.50 7.88
C SER A 249 -0.20 -31.65 7.75
N ASP A 250 -0.97 -30.56 7.86
CA ASP A 250 -2.41 -30.60 7.72
C ASP A 250 -2.71 -30.71 6.23
N SER A 251 -3.24 -31.86 5.80
CA SER A 251 -3.70 -32.04 4.42
C SER A 251 -4.73 -30.97 4.11
N VAL A 252 -4.47 -30.18 3.05
CA VAL A 252 -5.51 -29.33 2.47
C VAL A 252 -6.56 -30.29 1.94
N SER A 253 -7.65 -30.46 2.68
CA SER A 253 -8.83 -31.16 2.18
C SER A 253 -9.24 -30.42 0.92
N ASN A 254 -9.06 -31.05 -0.24
CA ASN A 254 -9.64 -30.59 -1.50
C ASN A 254 -11.15 -30.50 -1.29
N ALA A 255 -11.64 -29.35 -0.84
CA ALA A 255 -13.02 -28.98 -1.00
C ALA A 255 -13.22 -28.85 -2.52
N THR A 256 -13.72 -29.91 -3.12
CA THR A 256 -14.15 -29.95 -4.51
C THR A 256 -15.07 -28.76 -4.74
N PHE A 257 -14.64 -27.79 -5.55
CA PHE A 257 -15.56 -26.80 -6.10
C PHE A 257 -16.55 -27.56 -6.99
N SER A 258 -17.78 -27.69 -6.54
CA SER A 258 -18.94 -28.15 -7.32
C SER A 258 -19.93 -27.01 -7.42
#